data_AF-A0A7C2IZ96-F1
#
_entry.id   AF-A0A7C2IZ96-F1
#
_cell.length_a   1.000
_cell.length_b   1.000
_cell.length_c   1.000
_cell.angle_alpha   90.00
_cell.angle_beta   90.00
_cell.angle_gamma   90.00
#
_symmetry.space_group_name_H-M   'P 1'
#
loop_
_entity.id
_entity.type
_entity.pdbx_description
1 polymer ?
#
loop_
_entity_poly.entity_id
_entity_poly.type
_entity_poly.pdbx_seq_one_letter_code
_entity_poly.pdbx_strand_id
1 'polypeptide(L)'
;MVLTRLILFLAVALAIGCEQTPQIPGAAKQNYPIFIKDSPDRRARAEREWRRMLDAYGVPQTPPDLYPITYTPRSLLGVSGAIKLMAYTPEPGSENIALRTAVRAFIDRWRELIGADPATVSLISADEAGPTRRLIYQQANYAFPIAPGFGEMTVIISSDGNLAQLDDRFIPVVELPLQPAIERGEAARRVVGRTFTYSDIAGRPLQERIGTAEEVSVNRIVTLPIEKADAIEVHLAWEVVAGRSLTWTVYIDAMTGEELKVNQNFNT
;
A
#
# COMPACT_ATOMS: atom_id res chain seq x y z
N MET A 1 -3.01 -85.60 -47.52
CA MET A 1 -1.66 -85.15 -47.93
C MET A 1 -1.77 -83.66 -48.28
N VAL A 2 -1.04 -82.67 -47.77
CA VAL A 2 0.09 -82.44 -46.84
C VAL A 2 -0.12 -80.98 -46.41
N LEU A 3 -0.53 -80.68 -45.17
CA LEU A 3 0.28 -80.20 -44.03
C LEU A 3 1.45 -79.24 -44.37
N THR A 4 1.25 -77.93 -44.24
CA THR A 4 2.38 -77.00 -43.99
C THR A 4 1.93 -75.87 -43.07
N ARG A 5 2.50 -75.89 -41.85
CA ARG A 5 2.45 -74.85 -40.83
C ARG A 5 3.25 -73.63 -41.30
N LEU A 6 2.76 -72.42 -41.03
CA LEU A 6 3.63 -71.26 -40.84
C LEU A 6 3.19 -70.51 -39.58
N ILE A 7 4.05 -70.60 -38.57
CA ILE A 7 4.05 -69.83 -37.34
C ILE A 7 4.87 -68.57 -37.64
N LEU A 8 4.38 -67.36 -37.32
CA LEU A 8 5.29 -66.25 -37.03
C LEU A 8 4.69 -65.17 -36.13
N PHE A 9 5.22 -65.16 -34.91
CA PHE A 9 5.53 -64.09 -33.96
C PHE A 9 4.61 -62.85 -33.82
N LEU A 10 3.89 -62.89 -32.71
CA LEU A 10 3.40 -61.79 -31.91
C LEU A 10 4.57 -60.97 -31.34
N ALA A 11 4.59 -59.65 -31.58
CA ALA A 11 5.42 -58.68 -30.86
C ALA A 11 4.52 -57.58 -30.30
N VAL A 12 4.00 -57.78 -29.09
CA VAL A 12 3.31 -56.73 -28.32
C VAL A 12 4.38 -55.97 -27.55
N ALA A 13 4.73 -54.78 -28.05
CA ALA A 13 5.54 -53.83 -27.30
C ALA A 13 4.66 -53.19 -26.22
N LEU A 14 4.79 -53.67 -24.98
CA LEU A 14 4.29 -52.99 -23.79
C LEU A 14 5.14 -51.73 -23.57
N ALA A 15 4.66 -50.60 -24.09
CA ALA A 15 5.16 -49.30 -23.70
C ALA A 15 4.71 -49.03 -22.26
N ILE A 16 5.58 -49.32 -21.30
CA ILE A 16 5.47 -48.86 -19.92
C ILE A 16 5.73 -47.34 -19.99
N GLY A 17 4.67 -46.58 -20.20
CA GLY A 17 4.70 -45.14 -20.04
C GLY A 17 4.97 -44.85 -18.57
N CYS A 18 6.20 -44.44 -18.26
CA CYS A 18 6.44 -43.66 -17.05
C CYS A 18 5.58 -42.41 -17.15
N GLU A 19 4.43 -42.41 -16.48
CA GLU A 19 3.81 -41.17 -16.03
C GLU A 19 4.83 -40.47 -15.13
N GLN A 20 5.63 -39.59 -15.73
CA GLN A 20 6.22 -38.49 -14.98
C GLN A 20 5.04 -37.65 -14.53
N THR A 21 4.55 -37.91 -13.31
CA THR A 21 3.74 -36.93 -12.60
C THR A 21 4.54 -35.63 -12.67
N PRO A 22 4.04 -34.57 -13.31
CA PRO A 22 4.74 -33.30 -13.30
C PRO A 22 4.89 -32.92 -11.83
N GLN A 23 6.13 -32.96 -11.33
CA GLN A 23 6.46 -32.30 -10.08
C GLN A 23 6.17 -30.84 -10.35
N ILE A 24 4.97 -30.40 -9.99
CA ILE A 24 4.66 -28.99 -9.76
C ILE A 24 5.79 -28.54 -8.84
N PRO A 25 6.66 -27.60 -9.27
CA PRO A 25 7.71 -27.07 -8.42
C PRO A 25 7.02 -26.70 -7.12
N GLY A 26 7.36 -27.40 -6.04
CA GLY A 26 6.71 -27.19 -4.75
C GLY A 26 6.77 -25.70 -4.50
N ALA A 27 5.60 -25.06 -4.49
CA ALA A 27 5.48 -23.64 -4.20
C ALA A 27 6.25 -23.44 -2.91
N ALA A 28 7.44 -22.84 -3.01
CA ALA A 28 8.20 -22.45 -1.84
C ALA A 28 7.19 -21.72 -0.98
N LYS A 29 6.97 -22.18 0.26
CA LYS A 29 6.06 -21.52 1.20
C LYS A 29 6.51 -20.07 1.25
N GLN A 30 5.85 -19.21 0.46
CA GLN A 30 6.08 -17.78 0.50
C GLN A 30 5.77 -17.42 1.95
N ASN A 31 6.71 -16.80 2.63
CA ASN A 31 6.52 -16.27 3.98
C ASN A 31 5.45 -15.17 3.86
N TYR A 32 4.19 -15.59 3.90
CA TYR A 32 3.01 -14.78 3.67
C TYR A 32 2.04 -14.99 4.85
N PRO A 33 1.47 -13.90 5.41
CA PRO A 33 1.74 -12.50 5.07
C PRO A 33 3.16 -12.06 5.44
N ILE A 34 3.60 -10.94 4.90
CA ILE A 34 4.93 -10.39 5.19
C ILE A 34 4.83 -9.43 6.37
N PHE A 35 5.77 -9.54 7.31
CA PHE A 35 5.81 -8.71 8.51
C PHE A 35 6.96 -7.70 8.43
N ILE A 36 6.63 -6.42 8.45
CA ILE A 36 7.60 -5.34 8.68
C ILE A 36 7.65 -5.11 10.18
N LYS A 37 8.66 -5.70 10.84
CA LYS A 37 8.84 -5.56 12.28
C LYS A 37 9.41 -4.20 12.66
N ASP A 38 9.15 -3.82 13.91
CA ASP A 38 9.90 -2.76 14.57
C ASP A 38 11.41 -3.07 14.55
N SER A 39 12.22 -2.02 14.37
CA SER A 39 13.67 -2.10 14.27
C SER A 39 14.32 -0.92 14.99
N PRO A 40 15.09 -1.16 16.08
CA PRO A 40 15.87 -0.12 16.75
C PRO A 40 16.81 0.64 15.81
N ASP A 41 17.36 -0.05 14.80
CA ASP A 41 18.25 0.56 13.80
C ASP A 41 17.51 1.54 12.90
N ARG A 42 16.27 1.23 12.50
CA ARG A 42 15.41 2.13 11.70
C ARG A 42 15.08 3.38 12.51
N ARG A 43 14.74 3.20 13.80
CA ARG A 43 14.51 4.31 14.72
C ARG A 43 15.72 5.22 14.86
N ALA A 44 16.87 4.65 15.20
CA ALA A 44 18.10 5.41 15.40
C ALA A 44 18.55 6.15 14.13
N ARG A 45 18.31 5.55 12.95
CA ARG A 45 18.52 6.21 11.65
C ARG A 45 17.59 7.41 11.47
N ALA A 46 16.28 7.23 11.65
CA ALA A 46 15.31 8.31 11.50
C ALA A 46 15.60 9.48 12.46
N GLU A 47 15.89 9.20 13.73
CA GLU A 47 16.26 10.21 14.71
C GLU A 47 17.53 11.00 14.32
N ARG A 48 18.54 10.31 13.78
CA ARG A 48 19.76 10.96 13.29
C ARG A 48 19.48 11.84 12.08
N GLU A 49 18.72 11.35 11.10
CA GLU A 49 18.40 12.10 9.89
C GLU A 49 17.50 13.30 10.18
N TRP A 50 16.60 13.19 11.17
CA TRP A 50 15.83 14.30 11.69
C TRP A 50 16.72 15.41 12.25
N ARG A 51 17.65 15.09 13.16
CA ARG A 51 18.59 16.08 13.71
C ARG A 51 19.41 16.75 12.61
N ARG A 52 19.90 15.95 11.65
CA ARG A 52 20.63 16.44 10.47
C ARG A 52 19.78 17.40 9.63
N MET A 53 18.49 17.13 9.48
CA MET A 53 17.54 18.01 8.81
C MET A 53 17.42 19.34 9.54
N LEU A 54 17.19 19.33 10.85
CA LEU A 54 17.07 20.56 11.63
C LEU A 54 18.35 21.41 11.56
N ASP A 55 19.52 20.79 11.70
CA ASP A 55 20.82 21.47 11.56
C ASP A 55 20.99 22.10 10.18
N ALA A 56 20.61 21.38 9.12
CA ALA A 56 20.71 21.86 7.74
C ALA A 56 19.84 23.08 7.46
N TYR A 57 18.75 23.28 8.21
CA TYR A 57 17.86 24.44 8.10
C TYR A 57 18.07 25.47 9.22
N GLY A 58 19.03 25.27 10.12
CA GLY A 58 19.28 26.18 11.25
C GLY A 58 18.12 26.27 12.24
N VAL A 59 17.34 25.20 12.35
CA VAL A 59 16.16 25.12 13.23
C VAL A 59 16.58 24.54 14.60
N PRO A 60 16.02 25.03 15.73
CA PRO A 60 16.30 24.46 17.04
C PRO A 60 16.04 22.95 17.08
N GLN A 61 16.92 22.22 17.77
CA GLN A 61 16.80 20.77 17.91
C GLN A 61 15.54 20.42 18.73
N THR A 62 14.64 19.64 18.13
CA THR A 62 13.44 19.11 18.78
C THR A 62 13.34 17.59 18.59
N PRO A 63 12.71 16.87 19.53
CA PRO A 63 12.40 15.45 19.33
C PRO A 63 11.46 15.26 18.11
N PRO A 64 11.67 14.23 17.28
CA PRO A 64 10.77 13.95 16.16
C PRO A 64 9.45 13.32 16.62
N ASP A 65 8.36 13.64 15.93
CA ASP A 65 7.09 12.90 16.00
C ASP A 65 7.02 11.95 14.79
N LEU A 66 7.21 10.65 15.04
CA LEU A 66 7.32 9.62 14.02
C LEU A 66 6.18 8.60 14.15
N TYR A 67 5.77 8.02 13.02
CA TYR A 67 4.94 6.82 13.05
C TYR A 67 5.69 5.64 13.68
N PRO A 68 5.02 4.81 14.50
CA PRO A 68 5.61 3.59 15.00
C PRO A 68 5.98 2.67 13.84
N ILE A 69 6.99 1.83 14.04
CA ILE A 69 7.47 0.81 13.08
C ILE A 69 8.13 1.42 11.84
N THR A 70 7.49 2.30 11.06
CA THR A 70 8.09 2.93 9.86
C THR A 70 9.12 3.98 10.23
N TYR A 71 8.94 4.67 11.36
CA TYR A 71 9.76 5.80 11.80
C TYR A 71 9.83 6.95 10.79
N THR A 72 8.78 7.11 9.99
CA THR A 72 8.59 8.25 9.08
C THR A 72 7.93 9.42 9.81
N PRO A 73 8.18 10.69 9.41
CA PRO A 73 7.60 11.86 10.07
C PRO A 73 6.07 11.87 10.04
N ARG A 74 5.42 11.97 11.21
CA ARG A 74 3.97 12.17 11.33
C ARG A 74 3.58 13.65 11.32
N SER A 75 4.42 14.48 11.94
CA SER A 75 4.20 15.91 12.02
C SER A 75 5.52 16.67 12.15
N LEU A 76 5.43 18.00 11.98
CA LEU A 76 6.53 18.94 12.22
C LEU A 76 6.34 19.66 13.56
N LEU A 77 5.80 18.99 14.57
CA LEU A 77 5.52 19.60 15.87
C LEU A 77 6.80 20.25 16.44
N GLY A 78 6.70 21.53 16.80
CA GLY A 78 7.83 22.32 17.31
C GLY A 78 8.72 22.98 16.26
N VAL A 79 8.59 22.62 14.97
CA VAL A 79 9.41 23.18 13.87
C VAL A 79 8.59 23.60 12.64
N SER A 80 7.26 23.54 12.73
CA SER A 80 6.33 23.96 11.68
C SER A 80 6.60 25.42 11.25
N GLY A 81 6.75 25.62 9.94
CA GLY A 81 7.02 26.92 9.33
C GLY A 81 8.47 27.40 9.46
N ALA A 82 9.33 26.72 10.24
CA ALA A 82 10.73 27.12 10.40
C ALA A 82 11.65 26.57 9.29
N ILE A 83 11.20 25.53 8.58
CA ILE A 83 11.96 24.88 7.51
C ILE A 83 11.65 25.56 6.18
N LYS A 84 12.56 26.40 5.68
CA LYS A 84 12.41 27.09 4.40
C LYS A 84 13.00 26.26 3.25
N LEU A 85 12.15 25.77 2.35
CA LEU A 85 12.56 24.91 1.23
C LEU A 85 13.05 25.70 0.00
N MET A 86 12.54 26.92 -0.19
CA MET A 86 12.96 27.78 -1.30
C MET A 86 14.08 28.72 -0.88
N ALA A 87 15.24 28.61 -1.53
CA ALA A 87 16.39 29.48 -1.29
C ALA A 87 16.30 30.82 -2.05
N TYR A 88 15.37 30.96 -2.99
CA TYR A 88 15.21 32.13 -3.84
C TYR A 88 13.73 32.50 -3.99
N THR A 89 13.47 33.74 -4.42
CA THR A 89 12.12 34.19 -4.78
C THR A 89 11.82 33.77 -6.22
N PRO A 90 10.78 32.97 -6.48
CA PRO A 90 10.42 32.56 -7.83
C PRO A 90 10.03 33.76 -8.71
N GLU A 91 10.25 33.62 -10.02
CA GLU A 91 9.76 34.60 -10.99
C GLU A 91 8.23 34.60 -11.03
N PRO A 92 7.58 35.76 -11.27
CA PRO A 92 6.13 35.84 -11.38
C PRO A 92 5.57 34.82 -12.39
N GLY A 93 4.61 33.99 -11.96
CA GLY A 93 4.00 32.93 -12.76
C GLY A 93 4.72 31.57 -12.71
N SER A 94 5.89 31.48 -12.05
CA SER A 94 6.66 30.24 -11.90
C SER A 94 6.57 29.63 -10.48
N GLU A 95 5.83 30.26 -9.57
CA GLU A 95 5.79 29.95 -8.14
C GLU A 95 5.37 28.49 -7.90
N ASN A 96 4.40 28.01 -8.69
CA ASN A 96 3.89 26.65 -8.58
C ASN A 96 4.94 25.61 -8.94
N ILE A 97 5.73 25.88 -9.98
CA ILE A 97 6.80 25.00 -10.44
C ILE A 97 7.96 25.04 -9.44
N ALA A 98 8.31 26.22 -8.94
CA ALA A 98 9.34 26.39 -7.93
C ALA A 98 9.02 25.62 -6.64
N LEU A 99 7.78 25.73 -6.12
CA LEU A 99 7.35 25.01 -4.92
C LEU A 99 7.40 23.48 -5.12
N ARG A 100 6.88 22.97 -6.23
CA ARG A 100 6.94 21.53 -6.55
C ARG A 100 8.39 21.04 -6.67
N THR A 101 9.26 21.85 -7.29
CA THR A 101 10.69 21.54 -7.43
C THR A 101 11.39 21.54 -6.07
N ALA A 102 11.08 22.50 -5.21
CA ALA A 102 11.65 22.59 -3.86
C ALA A 102 11.24 21.39 -2.99
N VAL A 103 9.97 20.96 -3.05
CA VAL A 103 9.51 19.77 -2.32
C VAL A 103 10.12 18.50 -2.90
N ARG A 104 10.27 18.40 -4.22
CA ARG A 104 10.99 17.26 -4.84
C ARG A 104 12.45 17.19 -4.39
N ALA A 105 13.15 18.32 -4.33
CA ALA A 105 14.52 18.40 -3.83
C ALA A 105 14.61 18.07 -2.33
N PHE A 106 13.60 18.45 -1.54
CA PHE A 106 13.48 18.05 -0.14
C PHE A 106 13.36 16.53 -0.01
N ILE A 107 12.47 15.90 -0.79
CA ILE A 107 12.30 14.44 -0.80
C ILE A 107 13.62 13.75 -1.17
N ASP A 108 14.31 14.24 -2.20
CA ASP A 108 15.57 13.66 -2.66
C ASP A 108 16.70 13.76 -1.62
N ARG A 109 16.80 14.91 -0.95
CA ARG A 109 17.81 15.16 0.09
C ARG A 109 17.56 14.36 1.36
N TRP A 110 16.30 14.19 1.74
CA TRP A 110 15.89 13.55 3.00
C TRP A 110 15.27 12.17 2.81
N ARG A 111 15.61 11.49 1.71
CA ARG A 111 15.11 10.14 1.36
C ARG A 111 15.27 9.12 2.48
N GLU A 112 16.34 9.19 3.28
CA GLU A 112 16.59 8.28 4.41
C GLU A 112 15.66 8.55 5.60
N LEU A 113 15.23 9.81 5.80
CA LEU A 113 14.24 10.17 6.81
C LEU A 113 12.81 9.78 6.34
N ILE A 114 12.54 10.00 5.06
CA ILE A 114 11.26 9.71 4.41
C ILE A 114 11.07 8.19 4.16
N GLY A 115 12.17 7.44 4.10
CA GLY A 115 12.13 5.99 3.90
C GLY A 115 11.66 5.55 2.51
N ALA A 116 11.73 6.43 1.50
CA ALA A 116 11.32 6.12 0.13
C ALA A 116 12.36 6.54 -0.91
N ASP A 117 12.45 5.79 -2.00
CA ASP A 117 13.24 6.18 -3.17
C ASP A 117 12.51 7.28 -3.94
N PRO A 118 13.11 8.49 -4.11
CA PRO A 118 12.50 9.60 -4.84
C PRO A 118 12.09 9.25 -6.28
N ALA A 119 12.75 8.27 -6.92
CA ALA A 119 12.38 7.81 -8.27
C ALA A 119 11.03 7.07 -8.31
N THR A 120 10.54 6.63 -7.14
CA THR A 120 9.34 5.82 -6.98
C THR A 120 8.20 6.59 -6.34
N VAL A 121 8.39 7.88 -6.06
CA VAL A 121 7.41 8.75 -5.43
C VAL A 121 6.87 9.75 -6.45
N SER A 122 5.56 9.78 -6.64
CA SER A 122 4.89 10.62 -7.65
C SER A 122 3.92 11.61 -7.01
N LEU A 123 3.88 12.84 -7.51
CA LEU A 123 2.88 13.84 -7.11
C LEU A 123 1.52 13.46 -7.72
N ILE A 124 0.51 13.22 -6.88
CA ILE A 124 -0.85 12.85 -7.31
C ILE A 124 -1.90 13.95 -7.10
N SER A 125 -1.66 14.88 -6.16
CA SER A 125 -2.51 16.06 -5.96
C SER A 125 -1.70 17.30 -5.60
N ALA A 126 -2.19 18.47 -6.01
CA ALA A 126 -1.61 19.77 -5.70
C ALA A 126 -2.71 20.83 -5.55
N ASP A 127 -3.29 20.91 -4.36
CA ASP A 127 -4.47 21.72 -4.04
C ASP A 127 -4.08 23.03 -3.37
N GLU A 128 -4.68 24.14 -3.81
CA GLU A 128 -4.52 25.45 -3.18
C GLU A 128 -5.45 25.60 -1.98
N ALA A 129 -4.91 26.08 -0.86
CA ALA A 129 -5.64 26.33 0.37
C ALA A 129 -5.20 27.68 0.97
N GLY A 130 -5.73 28.77 0.41
CA GLY A 130 -5.39 30.13 0.80
C GLY A 130 -3.90 30.45 0.58
N PRO A 131 -3.14 30.86 1.61
CA PRO A 131 -1.71 31.16 1.47
C PRO A 131 -0.81 29.91 1.45
N THR A 132 -1.41 28.72 1.54
CA THR A 132 -0.70 27.45 1.54
C THR A 132 -1.12 26.59 0.36
N ARG A 133 -0.26 25.64 0.02
CA ARG A 133 -0.55 24.57 -0.93
C ARG A 133 -0.37 23.23 -0.25
N ARG A 134 -1.32 22.33 -0.48
CA ARG A 134 -1.25 20.93 -0.10
C ARG A 134 -0.77 20.12 -1.30
N LEU A 135 0.32 19.41 -1.15
CA LEU A 135 0.85 18.46 -2.13
C LEU A 135 0.72 17.05 -1.57
N ILE A 136 0.18 16.13 -2.36
CA ILE A 136 0.05 14.73 -1.99
C ILE A 136 0.92 13.91 -2.94
N TYR A 137 1.87 13.19 -2.36
CA TYR A 137 2.75 12.27 -3.06
C TYR A 137 2.36 10.84 -2.75
N GLN A 138 2.48 9.95 -3.73
CA GLN A 138 2.17 8.53 -3.61
C GLN A 138 3.38 7.67 -3.96
N GLN A 139 3.59 6.63 -3.17
CA GLN A 139 4.59 5.59 -3.38
C GLN A 139 4.12 4.60 -4.46
N ALA A 140 4.97 4.36 -5.46
CA ALA A 140 4.65 3.58 -6.66
C ALA A 140 5.68 2.46 -6.96
N ASN A 141 6.38 1.96 -5.94
CA ASN A 141 7.35 0.86 -6.04
C ASN A 141 6.79 -0.53 -5.68
N TYR A 142 5.47 -0.63 -5.48
CA TYR A 142 4.79 -1.91 -5.36
C TYR A 142 4.21 -2.34 -6.72
N ALA A 143 4.13 -3.66 -6.95
CA ALA A 143 3.52 -4.21 -8.15
C ALA A 143 2.01 -3.89 -8.26
N PHE A 144 1.36 -3.67 -7.12
CA PHE A 144 -0.04 -3.29 -7.00
C PHE A 144 -0.17 -1.97 -6.22
N PRO A 145 -1.24 -1.19 -6.45
CA PRO A 145 -1.46 0.03 -5.68
C PRO A 145 -1.59 -0.27 -4.20
N ILE A 146 -1.07 0.61 -3.36
CA ILE A 146 -1.21 0.52 -1.90
C ILE A 146 -2.63 0.96 -1.51
N ALA A 147 -3.28 0.21 -0.63
CA ALA A 147 -4.60 0.55 -0.12
C ALA A 147 -4.58 1.90 0.65
N PRO A 148 -5.69 2.67 0.64
CA PRO A 148 -5.75 3.97 1.29
C PRO A 148 -5.31 3.96 2.76
N GLY A 149 -4.64 5.05 3.16
CA GLY A 149 -4.14 5.26 4.52
C GLY A 149 -2.66 4.93 4.71
N PHE A 150 -2.01 4.33 3.70
CA PHE A 150 -0.57 4.09 3.62
C PHE A 150 -0.05 4.47 2.23
N GLY A 151 1.27 4.58 2.08
CA GLY A 151 1.90 4.83 0.79
C GLY A 151 1.72 6.26 0.28
N GLU A 152 1.33 7.19 1.16
CA GLU A 152 1.12 8.60 0.82
C GLU A 152 1.91 9.50 1.75
N MET A 153 2.42 10.60 1.19
CA MET A 153 3.02 11.69 1.94
C MET A 153 2.28 12.99 1.61
N THR A 154 1.74 13.64 2.64
CA THR A 154 1.12 14.97 2.54
C THR A 154 2.09 16.04 3.00
N VAL A 155 2.27 17.05 2.16
CA VAL A 155 3.10 18.22 2.42
C VAL A 155 2.23 19.47 2.35
N ILE A 156 2.24 20.30 3.39
CA ILE A 156 1.64 21.64 3.34
C ILE A 156 2.77 22.66 3.39
N ILE A 157 2.82 23.53 2.38
CA ILE A 157 3.86 24.54 2.21
C ILE A 157 3.22 25.90 1.95
N SER A 158 3.75 26.95 2.57
CA SER A 158 3.32 28.33 2.30
C SER A 158 3.83 28.83 0.94
N SER A 159 3.23 29.89 0.44
CA SER A 159 3.64 30.53 -0.82
C SER A 159 5.09 31.02 -0.84
N ASP A 160 5.65 31.36 0.33
CA ASP A 160 7.05 31.76 0.50
C ASP A 160 8.02 30.58 0.75
N GLY A 161 7.49 29.34 0.69
CA GLY A 161 8.29 28.12 0.70
C GLY A 161 8.61 27.56 2.08
N ASN A 162 7.93 28.02 3.13
CA ASN A 162 8.06 27.45 4.46
C ASN A 162 7.19 26.19 4.60
N LEU A 163 7.81 25.12 5.08
CA LEU A 163 7.15 23.84 5.29
C LEU A 163 6.33 23.88 6.59
N ALA A 164 5.00 23.88 6.45
CA ALA A 164 4.06 23.96 7.57
C ALA A 164 3.69 22.58 8.12
N GLN A 165 3.49 21.58 7.25
CA GLN A 165 3.12 20.22 7.65
C GLN A 165 3.83 19.19 6.78
N LEU A 166 4.20 18.08 7.40
CA LEU A 166 4.69 16.87 6.77
C LEU A 166 4.03 15.69 7.50
N ASP A 167 3.26 14.88 6.76
CA ASP A 167 2.67 13.62 7.22
C ASP A 167 3.07 12.54 6.20
N ASP A 168 4.01 11.67 6.57
CA ASP A 168 4.61 10.66 5.72
C ASP A 168 4.23 9.25 6.18
N ARG A 169 3.44 8.56 5.35
CA ARG A 169 2.96 7.20 5.58
C ARG A 169 3.55 6.19 4.59
N PHE A 170 4.70 6.49 4.01
CA PHE A 170 5.41 5.50 3.21
C PHE A 170 5.82 4.30 4.05
N ILE A 171 5.90 3.15 3.39
CA ILE A 171 6.22 1.87 4.01
C ILE A 171 7.43 1.22 3.32
N PRO A 172 8.27 0.48 4.07
CA PRO A 172 9.35 -0.29 3.47
C PRO A 172 8.84 -1.30 2.43
N VAL A 173 9.46 -1.30 1.25
CA VAL A 173 9.10 -2.21 0.15
C VAL A 173 9.36 -3.65 0.54
N VAL A 174 8.39 -4.52 0.27
CA VAL A 174 8.48 -5.96 0.48
C VAL A 174 7.99 -6.71 -0.76
N GLU A 175 8.59 -7.86 -1.03
CA GLU A 175 8.25 -8.68 -2.21
C GLU A 175 7.01 -9.54 -1.95
N LEU A 176 5.85 -9.09 -2.43
CA LEU A 176 4.61 -9.83 -2.35
C LEU A 176 4.46 -10.83 -3.52
N PRO A 177 3.61 -11.88 -3.35
CA PRO A 177 3.19 -12.70 -4.47
C PRO A 177 2.58 -11.83 -5.59
N LEU A 178 2.96 -12.11 -6.84
CA LEU A 178 2.42 -11.38 -8.01
C LEU A 178 1.12 -11.98 -8.55
N GLN A 179 0.81 -13.21 -8.16
CA GLN A 179 -0.37 -13.91 -8.63
C GLN A 179 -1.28 -14.24 -7.44
N PRO A 180 -2.55 -13.79 -7.45
CA PRO A 180 -3.51 -14.16 -6.42
C PRO A 180 -3.81 -15.67 -6.50
N ALA A 181 -3.94 -16.32 -5.34
CA ALA A 181 -4.38 -17.71 -5.28
C ALA A 181 -5.91 -17.85 -5.37
N ILE A 182 -6.62 -16.81 -4.92
CA ILE A 182 -8.09 -16.73 -4.96
C ILE A 182 -8.52 -15.86 -6.12
N GLU A 183 -9.45 -16.34 -6.93
CA GLU A 183 -9.98 -15.60 -8.07
C GLU A 183 -10.91 -14.45 -7.65
N ARG A 184 -11.02 -13.43 -8.50
CA ARG A 184 -11.91 -12.27 -8.33
C ARG A 184 -13.35 -12.68 -8.00
N GLY A 185 -13.89 -13.68 -8.70
CA GLY A 185 -15.25 -14.16 -8.48
C GLY A 185 -15.45 -14.87 -7.13
N GLU A 186 -14.41 -15.52 -6.61
CA GLU A 186 -14.48 -16.11 -5.28
C GLU A 186 -14.46 -15.03 -4.19
N ALA A 187 -13.61 -14.01 -4.32
CA ALA A 187 -13.59 -12.88 -3.39
C ALA A 187 -14.97 -12.19 -3.30
N ALA A 188 -15.66 -12.01 -4.43
CA ALA A 188 -17.03 -11.47 -4.45
C ALA A 188 -18.01 -12.35 -3.65
N ARG A 189 -17.97 -13.68 -3.85
CA ARG A 189 -18.85 -14.63 -3.16
C ARG A 189 -18.66 -14.64 -1.65
N ARG A 190 -17.48 -14.28 -1.14
CA ARG A 190 -17.21 -14.17 0.31
C ARG A 190 -18.00 -13.03 0.97
N VAL A 191 -18.37 -12.01 0.20
CA VAL A 191 -19.07 -10.81 0.72
C VAL A 191 -20.60 -10.94 0.59
N VAL A 192 -21.10 -11.71 -0.37
CA VAL A 192 -22.54 -11.97 -0.51
C VAL A 192 -23.09 -12.68 0.72
N GLY A 193 -24.21 -12.18 1.24
CA GLY A 193 -24.87 -12.70 2.43
C GLY A 193 -24.32 -12.15 3.76
N ARG A 194 -23.23 -11.36 3.74
CA ARG A 194 -22.71 -10.68 4.93
C ARG A 194 -23.69 -9.61 5.42
N THR A 195 -23.69 -9.39 6.73
CA THR A 195 -24.41 -8.29 7.38
C THR A 195 -23.41 -7.34 8.01
N PHE A 196 -23.47 -6.06 7.65
CA PHE A 196 -22.67 -4.99 8.23
C PHE A 196 -23.49 -4.24 9.28
N THR A 197 -22.86 -3.94 10.41
CA THR A 197 -23.44 -3.11 11.47
C THR A 197 -22.84 -1.72 11.39
N TYR A 198 -23.67 -0.68 11.47
CA TYR A 198 -23.25 0.73 11.51
C TYR A 198 -24.14 1.51 12.47
N SER A 199 -23.76 2.73 12.85
CA SER A 199 -24.57 3.58 13.73
C SER A 199 -25.21 4.73 12.96
N ASP A 200 -26.46 5.06 13.27
CA ASP A 200 -27.11 6.27 12.77
C ASP A 200 -26.61 7.53 13.51
N ILE A 201 -27.10 8.71 13.10
CA ILE A 201 -26.78 10.00 13.73
C ILE A 201 -27.19 10.10 15.21
N ALA A 202 -28.09 9.22 15.67
CA ALA A 202 -28.53 9.13 17.06
C ALA A 202 -27.75 8.03 17.83
N GLY A 203 -26.72 7.43 17.22
CA GLY A 203 -25.90 6.38 17.81
C GLY A 203 -26.57 5.00 17.85
N ARG A 204 -27.74 4.83 17.23
CA ARG A 204 -28.46 3.54 17.24
C ARG A 204 -27.81 2.58 16.24
N PRO A 205 -27.57 1.32 16.62
CA PRO A 205 -27.03 0.33 15.69
C PRO A 205 -28.09 -0.05 14.65
N LEU A 206 -27.71 0.05 13.39
CA LEU A 206 -28.43 -0.41 12.22
C LEU A 206 -27.64 -1.56 11.57
N GLN A 207 -28.35 -2.40 10.82
CA GLN A 207 -27.76 -3.52 10.09
C GLN A 207 -28.16 -3.45 8.62
N GLU A 208 -27.20 -3.65 7.74
CA GLU A 208 -27.41 -3.78 6.29
C GLU A 208 -26.91 -5.16 5.86
N ARG A 209 -27.75 -5.93 5.17
CA ARG A 209 -27.36 -7.24 4.63
C ARG A 209 -27.11 -7.15 3.13
N ILE A 210 -25.96 -7.64 2.68
CA ILE A 210 -25.65 -7.78 1.27
C ILE A 210 -26.42 -8.98 0.72
N GLY A 211 -27.47 -8.72 -0.04
CA GLY A 211 -28.45 -9.74 -0.44
C GLY A 211 -28.01 -10.53 -1.66
N THR A 212 -27.44 -9.85 -2.65
CA THR A 212 -27.20 -10.43 -3.98
C THR A 212 -25.84 -10.05 -4.54
N ALA A 213 -25.42 -10.73 -5.60
CA ALA A 213 -24.12 -10.50 -6.23
C ALA A 213 -24.02 -9.14 -6.94
N GLU A 214 -25.15 -8.58 -7.38
CA GLU A 214 -25.21 -7.27 -8.04
C GLU A 214 -24.88 -6.11 -7.10
N GLU A 215 -24.93 -6.35 -5.79
CA GLU A 215 -24.53 -5.39 -4.75
C GLU A 215 -23.03 -5.43 -4.47
N VAL A 216 -22.27 -6.29 -5.14
CA VAL A 216 -20.85 -6.51 -4.88
C VAL A 216 -20.04 -6.26 -6.15
N SER A 217 -19.07 -5.35 -6.06
CA SER A 217 -18.08 -5.06 -7.10
C SER A 217 -16.68 -5.32 -6.56
N VAL A 218 -15.93 -6.21 -7.20
CA VAL A 218 -14.50 -6.38 -6.88
C VAL A 218 -13.71 -5.44 -7.78
N ASN A 219 -13.06 -4.42 -7.23
CA ASN A 219 -12.42 -3.38 -8.04
C ASN A 219 -11.08 -3.85 -8.61
N ARG A 220 -10.14 -4.19 -7.74
CA ARG A 220 -8.74 -4.47 -8.08
C ARG A 220 -8.03 -5.23 -6.96
N ILE A 221 -6.83 -5.70 -7.28
CA ILE A 221 -5.86 -6.17 -6.29
C ILE A 221 -5.08 -4.96 -5.75
N VAL A 222 -4.83 -4.96 -4.45
CA VAL A 222 -4.07 -3.92 -3.74
C VAL A 222 -3.03 -4.56 -2.82
N THR A 223 -1.97 -3.82 -2.52
CA THR A 223 -1.12 -4.06 -1.35
C THR A 223 -1.82 -3.47 -0.13
N LEU A 224 -2.14 -4.28 0.88
CA LEU A 224 -2.84 -3.85 2.08
C LEU A 224 -1.91 -3.96 3.30
N PRO A 225 -1.38 -2.83 3.81
CA PRO A 225 -0.71 -2.79 5.09
C PRO A 225 -1.73 -2.72 6.24
N ILE A 226 -1.51 -3.51 7.28
CA ILE A 226 -2.30 -3.55 8.51
C ILE A 226 -1.35 -3.37 9.69
N GLU A 227 -1.48 -2.24 10.38
CA GLU A 227 -0.70 -1.98 11.59
C GLU A 227 -1.17 -2.89 12.73
N LYS A 228 -0.21 -3.60 13.33
CA LYS A 228 -0.35 -4.38 14.57
C LYS A 228 0.53 -3.73 15.65
N ALA A 229 0.51 -4.28 16.86
CA ALA A 229 1.19 -3.70 18.01
C ALA A 229 2.71 -3.51 17.81
N ASP A 230 3.40 -4.45 17.14
CA ASP A 230 4.86 -4.48 16.98
C ASP A 230 5.33 -4.66 15.53
N ALA A 231 4.40 -4.70 14.58
CA ALA A 231 4.70 -4.91 13.16
C ALA A 231 3.60 -4.35 12.25
N ILE A 232 3.94 -4.15 10.99
CA ILE A 232 2.97 -3.95 9.91
C ILE A 232 2.89 -5.26 9.13
N GLU A 233 1.70 -5.85 9.10
CA GLU A 233 1.37 -6.99 8.24
C GLU A 233 1.03 -6.48 6.85
N VAL A 234 1.73 -6.97 5.83
CA VAL A 234 1.52 -6.57 4.44
C VAL A 234 0.91 -7.75 3.69
N HIS A 235 -0.33 -7.54 3.22
CA HIS A 235 -1.11 -8.51 2.47
C HIS A 235 -1.26 -8.13 1.01
N LEU A 236 -1.53 -9.12 0.18
CA LEU A 236 -2.14 -8.93 -1.12
C LEU A 236 -3.65 -9.11 -0.96
N ALA A 237 -4.46 -8.13 -1.36
CA ALA A 237 -5.90 -8.17 -1.11
C ALA A 237 -6.72 -7.77 -2.33
N TRP A 238 -7.88 -8.41 -2.48
CA TRP A 238 -8.97 -7.92 -3.33
C TRP A 238 -9.70 -6.79 -2.62
N GLU A 239 -9.76 -5.61 -3.25
CA GLU A 239 -10.62 -4.50 -2.84
C GLU A 239 -12.03 -4.75 -3.34
N VAL A 240 -12.96 -5.10 -2.43
CA VAL A 240 -14.35 -5.43 -2.74
C VAL A 240 -15.27 -4.35 -2.18
N VAL A 241 -16.00 -3.66 -3.04
CA VAL A 241 -17.04 -2.71 -2.65
C VAL A 241 -18.38 -3.43 -2.60
N ALA A 242 -19.09 -3.32 -1.49
CA ALA A 242 -20.40 -3.93 -1.30
C ALA A 242 -21.45 -2.94 -0.78
N GLY A 243 -22.69 -3.05 -1.25
CA GLY A 243 -23.82 -2.22 -0.84
C GLY A 243 -24.39 -1.36 -1.98
N ARG A 244 -25.49 -0.65 -1.71
CA ARG A 244 -26.21 0.17 -2.71
C ARG A 244 -26.17 1.66 -2.38
N SER A 245 -26.85 2.06 -1.31
CA SER A 245 -26.92 3.45 -0.83
C SER A 245 -25.76 3.76 0.12
N LEU A 246 -25.60 2.90 1.12
CA LEU A 246 -24.41 2.80 1.95
C LEU A 246 -23.53 1.71 1.36
N THR A 247 -22.24 1.99 1.27
CA THR A 247 -21.27 1.02 0.75
C THR A 247 -20.15 0.78 1.75
N TRP A 248 -19.57 -0.42 1.69
CA TRP A 248 -18.40 -0.83 2.45
C TRP A 248 -17.32 -1.27 1.50
N THR A 249 -16.08 -0.90 1.80
CA THR A 249 -14.89 -1.50 1.19
C THR A 249 -14.39 -2.62 2.09
N VAL A 250 -14.53 -3.84 1.62
CA VAL A 250 -14.05 -5.08 2.24
C VAL A 250 -12.79 -5.52 1.54
N TYR A 251 -11.74 -5.77 2.31
CA TYR A 251 -10.50 -6.32 1.79
C TYR A 251 -10.45 -7.81 2.06
N ILE A 252 -10.42 -8.61 1.00
CA ILE A 252 -10.31 -10.08 1.08
C ILE A 252 -8.89 -10.47 0.70
N ASP A 253 -8.21 -11.24 1.55
CA ASP A 253 -6.87 -11.75 1.26
C ASP A 253 -6.86 -12.53 -0.06
N ALA A 254 -6.02 -12.10 -1.00
CA ALA A 254 -5.96 -12.67 -2.33
C ALA A 254 -5.25 -14.03 -2.37
N MET A 255 -4.59 -14.43 -1.28
CA MET A 255 -3.91 -15.71 -1.13
C MET A 255 -4.74 -16.71 -0.32
N THR A 256 -5.47 -16.27 0.71
CA THR A 256 -6.21 -17.17 1.63
C THR A 256 -7.73 -17.07 1.51
N GLY A 257 -8.26 -15.96 0.99
CA GLY A 257 -9.70 -15.68 0.94
C GLY A 257 -10.29 -15.21 2.27
N GLU A 258 -9.44 -14.92 3.28
CA GLU A 258 -9.84 -14.38 4.58
C GLU A 258 -10.26 -12.91 4.47
N GLU A 259 -11.20 -12.48 5.30
CA GLU A 259 -11.55 -11.06 5.43
C GLU A 259 -10.51 -10.35 6.32
N LEU A 260 -9.81 -9.37 5.76
CA LEU A 260 -8.71 -8.69 6.44
C LEU A 260 -9.13 -7.37 7.11
N LYS A 261 -9.98 -6.60 6.43
CA LYS A 261 -10.39 -5.27 6.86
C LYS A 261 -11.72 -4.87 6.22
N VAL A 262 -12.52 -4.11 6.95
CA VAL A 262 -13.77 -3.53 6.46
C VAL A 262 -13.79 -2.04 6.80
N ASN A 263 -14.03 -1.20 5.80
CA ASN A 263 -14.23 0.23 5.96
C ASN A 263 -15.62 0.60 5.46
N GLN A 264 -16.38 1.37 6.23
CA GLN A 264 -17.58 2.02 5.72
C GLN A 264 -17.16 3.19 4.82
N ASN A 265 -17.75 3.26 3.63
CA ASN A 265 -17.54 4.38 2.71
C ASN A 265 -18.53 5.48 3.06
N PHE A 266 -18.02 6.67 3.38
CA PHE A 266 -18.83 7.87 3.51
C PHE A 266 -18.80 8.57 2.16
N ASN A 267 -19.98 8.77 1.55
CA ASN A 267 -20.09 9.64 0.38
C ASN A 267 -19.82 11.07 0.87
N THR A 268 -18.61 11.57 0.62
CA THR A 268 -18.24 12.99 0.79
C THR A 268 -18.48 13.76 -0.50
#